data_AF-A0A519W586-F1
#
_entry.id   AF-A0A519W586-F1
#
_cell.length_a   1.000
_cell.length_b   1.000
_cell.length_c   1.000
_cell.angle_alpha   90.00
_cell.angle_beta   90.00
_cell.angle_gamma   90.00
#
_symmetry.space_group_name_H-M   'P 1'
#
loop_
_entity.id
_entity.type
_entity.pdbx_description
1 polymer ?
#
loop_
_entity_poly.entity_id
_entity_poly.type
_entity_poly.pdbx_seq_one_letter_code
_entity_poly.pdbx_strand_id
1 'polypeptide(L)'
;MHAGRKYTFFEFILWTRRDLYRLTILAVIPTILYHFCGFTFLSISWVPVALLGTAVSFIIGFKNNASYSRLWEARQIYGGIINISRAFGVMIRDFLESKDKSIEVKVIFYRHFAWLTALRFQLREPRAWENMDDPRNVEYSRNYH
;
A
#
# COMPACT_ATOMS: atom_id res chain seq x y z
N MET A 1 -10.65 -2.39 6.72
CA MET A 1 -9.66 -1.30 6.88
C MET A 1 -9.10 -1.44 8.27
N HIS A 2 -7.94 -2.06 8.42
CA HIS A 2 -7.22 -2.11 9.70
C HIS A 2 -6.48 -0.78 9.92
N ALA A 3 -7.22 0.34 9.85
CA ALA A 3 -6.72 1.65 10.19
C ALA A 3 -6.65 1.73 11.73
N GLY A 4 -5.57 1.20 12.31
CA GLY A 4 -5.38 1.23 13.76
C GLY A 4 -4.44 0.16 14.33
N ARG A 5 -4.14 -0.93 13.60
CA ARG A 5 -3.11 -1.88 14.06
C ARG A 5 -1.74 -1.32 13.69
N LYS A 6 -1.03 -0.81 14.70
CA LYS A 6 0.39 -0.48 14.58
C LYS A 6 1.14 -1.79 14.41
N TYR A 7 1.83 -1.96 13.30
CA TYR A 7 2.75 -3.09 13.12
C TYR A 7 3.72 -3.12 14.30
N THR A 8 3.75 -4.23 15.03
CA THR A 8 4.74 -4.40 16.09
C THR A 8 6.10 -4.75 15.46
N PHE A 9 7.19 -4.40 16.15
CA PHE A 9 8.54 -4.70 15.66
C PHE A 9 8.74 -6.21 15.41
N PHE A 10 8.15 -7.05 16.27
CA PHE A 10 8.21 -8.51 16.13
C PHE A 10 7.43 -9.04 14.93
N GLU A 11 6.26 -8.47 14.63
CA GLU A 11 5.51 -8.82 13.42
C GLU A 11 6.30 -8.51 12.15
N PHE A 12 6.99 -7.37 12.13
CA PHE A 12 7.81 -6.98 10.99
C PHE A 12 8.98 -7.95 10.76
N ILE A 13 9.67 -8.37 11.83
CA ILE A 13 10.74 -9.38 11.74
C ILE A 13 10.19 -10.72 11.26
N LEU A 14 9.06 -11.18 11.81
CA LEU A 14 8.46 -12.45 11.41
C LEU A 14 8.03 -12.47 9.94
N TRP A 15 7.55 -11.33 9.43
CA TRP A 15 7.18 -11.16 8.02
C TRP A 15 8.40 -11.15 7.09
N THR A 16 9.51 -10.53 7.50
CA THR A 16 10.75 -10.39 6.70
C THR A 16 11.78 -11.51 6.92
N ARG A 17 11.49 -12.48 7.82
CA ARG A 17 12.44 -13.52 8.26
C ARG A 17 13.15 -14.25 7.13
N ARG A 18 12.44 -14.56 6.03
CA ARG A 18 12.99 -15.32 4.90
C ARG A 18 14.08 -14.53 4.17
N ASP A 19 13.89 -13.23 4.00
CA ASP A 19 14.87 -12.37 3.34
C ASP A 19 16.04 -12.07 4.27
N LEU A 20 15.77 -11.89 5.57
CA LEU A 20 16.81 -11.77 6.58
C LEU A 20 17.75 -12.98 6.57
N TYR A 21 17.20 -14.21 6.62
CA TYR A 21 18.03 -15.41 6.58
C TYR A 21 18.85 -15.52 5.29
N ARG A 22 18.26 -15.22 4.12
CA ARG A 22 18.99 -15.22 2.84
C ARG A 22 20.14 -14.23 2.84
N LEU A 23 19.92 -13.00 3.31
CA LEU A 23 20.96 -11.96 3.37
C LEU A 23 22.03 -12.30 4.40
N THR A 24 21.66 -12.85 5.56
CA THR A 24 22.62 -13.29 6.57
C THR A 24 23.48 -14.44 6.04
N ILE A 25 22.89 -15.43 5.38
CA ILE A 25 23.64 -16.54 4.77
C ILE A 25 24.59 -16.01 3.69
N LEU A 26 24.10 -15.09 2.84
CA LEU A 26 24.90 -14.46 1.79
C LEU A 26 26.07 -13.61 2.34
N ALA A 27 25.92 -13.03 3.53
CA ALA A 27 27.00 -12.29 4.19
C ALA A 27 27.99 -13.23 4.90
N VAL A 28 27.48 -14.21 5.65
CA VAL A 28 28.28 -15.09 6.51
C VAL A 28 29.14 -16.06 5.70
N ILE A 29 28.60 -16.68 4.64
CA ILE A 29 29.31 -17.69 3.85
C ILE A 29 30.62 -17.12 3.25
N PRO A 30 30.60 -16.00 2.50
CA PRO A 30 31.82 -15.41 1.95
C PRO A 30 32.81 -14.94 3.02
N THR A 31 32.32 -14.39 4.15
CA THR A 31 33.19 -13.97 5.26
C THR A 31 33.94 -15.14 5.88
N ILE A 32 33.28 -16.29 6.08
CA ILE A 32 33.91 -17.50 6.61
C ILE A 32 34.92 -18.06 5.60
N LEU A 33 34.55 -18.16 4.32
CA LEU A 33 35.45 -18.63 3.25
C LEU A 33 36.71 -17.76 3.10
N TYR A 34 36.57 -16.45 3.25
CA TYR A 34 37.70 -15.52 3.21
C TYR A 34 38.62 -15.71 4.42
N HIS A 35 38.08 -15.78 5.65
CA HIS A 35 38.88 -15.81 6.87
C HIS A 35 39.49 -17.19 7.17
N PHE A 36 38.72 -18.27 7.01
CA PHE A 36 39.14 -19.62 7.39
C PHE A 36 39.70 -20.45 6.23
N CYS A 37 39.20 -20.26 5.00
CA CYS A 37 39.65 -21.03 3.83
C CYS A 37 40.69 -20.29 2.98
N GLY A 38 41.08 -19.06 3.36
CA GLY A 38 42.15 -18.31 2.69
C GLY A 38 41.82 -17.90 1.24
N PHE A 39 40.54 -17.92 0.84
CA PHE A 39 40.09 -17.53 -0.50
C PHE A 39 40.13 -16.01 -0.67
N THR A 40 41.33 -15.45 -0.82
CA THR A 40 41.54 -13.99 -1.00
C THR A 40 41.17 -13.48 -2.39
N PHE A 41 40.96 -14.38 -3.37
CA PHE A 41 40.48 -14.03 -4.72
C PHE A 41 39.09 -13.39 -4.73
N LEU A 42 38.28 -13.64 -3.69
CA LEU A 42 36.90 -13.14 -3.61
C LEU A 42 36.79 -11.71 -3.03
N SER A 43 37.83 -10.89 -3.17
CA SER A 43 37.82 -9.50 -2.71
C SER A 43 37.05 -8.62 -3.71
N ILE A 44 35.80 -8.32 -3.37
CA ILE A 44 34.99 -7.37 -4.16
C ILE A 44 35.44 -5.96 -3.81
N SER A 45 35.84 -5.19 -4.83
CA SER A 45 36.14 -3.76 -4.65
C SER A 45 34.91 -2.99 -4.16
N TRP A 46 35.13 -2.02 -3.28
CA TRP A 46 34.07 -1.15 -2.76
C TRP A 46 33.39 -0.32 -3.85
N VAL A 47 34.10 0.01 -4.94
CA VAL A 47 33.62 0.95 -5.97
C VAL A 47 32.35 0.45 -6.68
N PRO A 48 32.28 -0.79 -7.21
CA PRO A 48 31.04 -1.35 -7.76
C PRO A 48 29.87 -1.36 -6.77
N VAL A 49 30.13 -1.66 -5.49
CA VAL A 49 29.09 -1.71 -4.45
C VAL A 49 28.49 -0.32 -4.21
N ALA A 50 29.34 0.70 -4.07
CA ALA A 50 28.91 2.08 -3.89
C ALA A 50 28.13 2.60 -5.11
N LEU A 51 28.58 2.26 -6.32
CA LEU A 51 27.90 2.63 -7.56
C LEU A 51 26.50 1.99 -7.63
N LEU A 52 26.39 0.68 -7.39
CA LEU A 52 25.10 -0.02 -7.39
C LEU A 52 24.17 0.50 -6.29
N GLY A 53 24.66 0.72 -5.08
CA GLY A 53 23.89 1.28 -3.98
C GLY A 53 23.33 2.67 -4.28
N THR A 54 24.14 3.52 -4.93
CA THR A 54 23.73 4.84 -5.38
C THR A 54 22.63 4.75 -6.44
N ALA A 55 22.82 3.92 -7.47
CA ALA A 55 21.84 3.71 -8.53
C ALA A 55 20.48 3.21 -7.98
N VAL A 56 20.50 2.22 -7.10
CA VAL A 56 19.30 1.68 -6.45
C VAL A 56 18.61 2.73 -5.58
N SER A 57 19.37 3.54 -4.84
CA SER A 57 18.82 4.61 -3.99
C SER A 57 18.09 5.67 -4.81
N PHE A 58 18.65 6.08 -5.97
CA PHE A 58 17.97 7.00 -6.89
C PHE A 58 16.67 6.41 -7.44
N ILE A 59 16.69 5.15 -7.89
CA ILE A 59 15.50 4.48 -8.41
C ILE A 59 14.39 4.41 -7.35
N ILE A 60 14.75 4.05 -6.11
CA ILE A 60 13.81 4.01 -4.99
C ILE A 60 13.27 5.43 -4.71
N GLY A 61 14.13 6.45 -4.73
CA GLY A 61 13.72 7.84 -4.56
C GLY A 61 12.64 8.28 -5.56
N PHE A 62 12.85 8.00 -6.85
CA PHE A 62 11.87 8.31 -7.90
C PHE A 62 10.58 7.49 -7.72
N LYS A 63 10.68 6.19 -7.43
CA LYS A 63 9.51 5.33 -7.19
C LYS A 63 8.70 5.78 -5.98
N ASN A 64 9.35 6.19 -4.91
CA ASN A 64 8.68 6.67 -3.69
C ASN A 64 7.95 7.98 -3.95
N ASN A 65 8.57 8.92 -4.67
CA ASN A 65 7.92 10.17 -5.03
C ASN A 65 6.67 9.94 -5.89
N ALA A 66 6.78 9.08 -6.92
CA ALA A 66 5.64 8.72 -7.77
C ALA A 66 4.52 8.03 -6.98
N SER A 67 4.86 7.10 -6.09
CA SER A 67 3.88 6.38 -5.25
C SER A 67 3.17 7.32 -4.27
N TYR A 68 3.91 8.26 -3.67
CA TYR A 68 3.33 9.27 -2.79
C TYR A 68 2.38 10.20 -3.54
N SER A 69 2.75 10.65 -4.74
CA SER A 69 1.88 11.47 -5.60
C SER A 69 0.56 10.76 -5.90
N ARG A 70 0.59 9.47 -6.26
CA ARG A 70 -0.63 8.67 -6.52
C ARG A 70 -1.50 8.51 -5.27
N LEU A 71 -0.89 8.32 -4.10
CA LEU A 71 -1.61 8.25 -2.83
C LEU A 71 -2.28 9.59 -2.49
N TRP A 72 -1.58 10.70 -2.76
CA TRP A 72 -2.10 12.04 -2.55
C TRP A 72 -3.26 12.35 -3.52
N GLU A 73 -3.13 12.00 -4.79
CA GLU A 73 -4.18 12.12 -5.80
C GLU A 73 -5.44 11.34 -5.38
N ALA A 74 -5.29 10.08 -4.97
CA ALA A 74 -6.40 9.27 -4.47
C ALA A 74 -7.10 9.95 -3.27
N ARG A 75 -6.33 10.51 -2.33
CA ARG A 75 -6.87 11.28 -1.19
C ARG A 75 -7.64 12.52 -1.66
N GLN A 76 -7.12 13.26 -2.64
CA GLN A 76 -7.79 14.43 -3.20
C GLN A 76 -9.12 14.06 -3.88
N ILE A 77 -9.14 13.00 -4.68
CA ILE A 77 -10.37 12.50 -5.33
C ILE A 77 -11.41 12.12 -4.29
N TYR A 78 -11.04 11.34 -3.27
CA TYR A 78 -11.95 10.99 -2.18
C TYR A 78 -12.46 12.22 -1.41
N GLY A 79 -11.59 13.21 -1.16
CA GLY A 79 -11.98 14.49 -0.56
C GLY A 79 -12.97 15.26 -1.42
N GLY A 80 -12.76 15.26 -2.74
CA GLY A 80 -13.68 15.83 -3.73
C GLY A 80 -15.07 15.17 -3.68
N ILE A 81 -15.11 13.83 -3.66
CA ILE A 81 -16.37 13.07 -3.54
C ILE A 81 -17.13 13.47 -2.26
N ILE A 82 -16.45 13.62 -1.12
CA ILE A 82 -17.08 14.04 0.14
C ILE A 82 -17.68 15.43 0.02
N ASN A 83 -16.93 16.40 -0.50
CA ASN A 83 -17.40 17.78 -0.65
C ASN A 83 -18.59 17.88 -1.60
N ILE A 84 -18.51 17.24 -2.76
CA ILE A 84 -19.60 17.19 -3.75
C ILE A 84 -20.82 16.48 -3.16
N SER A 85 -20.64 15.39 -2.42
CA SER A 85 -21.74 14.68 -1.75
C SER A 85 -22.49 15.57 -0.75
N ARG A 86 -21.79 16.43 -0.01
CA ARG A 86 -22.42 17.40 0.91
C ARG A 86 -23.20 18.47 0.16
N ALA A 87 -22.60 19.05 -0.88
CA ALA A 87 -23.27 20.04 -1.72
C ALA A 87 -24.52 19.47 -2.39
N PHE A 88 -24.42 18.24 -2.92
CA PHE A 88 -25.54 17.48 -3.48
C PHE A 88 -26.67 17.28 -2.45
N GLY A 89 -26.33 16.93 -1.21
CA GLY A 89 -27.31 16.77 -0.14
C GLY A 89 -28.06 18.06 0.21
N VAL A 90 -27.35 19.20 0.26
CA VAL A 90 -27.99 20.52 0.45
C VAL A 90 -28.89 20.87 -0.74
N MET A 91 -28.41 20.63 -1.96
CA MET A 91 -29.15 20.94 -3.17
C MET A 91 -30.48 20.18 -3.25
N ILE A 92 -30.47 18.87 -2.99
CA ILE A 92 -31.69 18.05 -3.00
C ILE A 92 -32.67 18.47 -1.91
N ARG A 93 -32.16 18.79 -0.71
CA ARG A 93 -33.02 19.21 0.39
C ARG A 93 -33.69 20.55 0.11
N ASP A 94 -32.95 21.51 -0.43
CA ASP A 94 -33.40 22.90 -0.49
C ASP A 94 -34.12 23.21 -1.81
N PHE A 95 -33.65 22.67 -2.94
CA PHE A 95 -34.15 23.02 -4.28
C PHE A 95 -35.14 22.01 -4.89
N LEU A 96 -35.35 20.84 -4.28
CA LEU A 96 -36.36 19.90 -4.78
C LEU A 96 -37.76 20.43 -4.44
N GLU A 97 -38.53 20.72 -5.48
CA GLU A 97 -39.97 21.02 -5.41
C GLU A 97 -40.75 19.77 -5.82
N SER A 98 -41.41 19.12 -4.85
CA SER A 98 -42.31 18.00 -5.13
C SER A 98 -43.39 17.86 -4.07
N LYS A 99 -44.51 17.21 -4.43
CA LYS A 99 -45.67 17.02 -3.54
C LYS A 99 -45.30 16.18 -2.31
N ASP A 100 -44.46 15.15 -2.51
CA ASP A 100 -43.97 14.26 -1.46
C ASP A 100 -42.45 14.41 -1.24
N LYS A 101 -42.00 15.66 -1.10
CA LYS A 101 -40.58 16.04 -0.94
C LYS A 101 -39.81 15.16 0.04
N SER A 102 -40.40 14.82 1.19
CA SER A 102 -39.71 14.02 2.21
C SER A 102 -39.41 12.58 1.76
N ILE A 103 -40.26 11.98 0.92
CA ILE A 103 -40.11 10.61 0.43
C ILE A 103 -39.09 10.59 -0.70
N GLU A 104 -39.21 11.50 -1.66
CA GLU A 104 -38.30 11.58 -2.81
C GLU A 104 -36.87 11.91 -2.41
N VAL A 105 -36.68 12.86 -1.48
CA VAL A 105 -35.37 13.19 -0.92
C VAL A 105 -34.73 11.94 -0.30
N LYS A 106 -35.47 11.18 0.51
CA LYS A 106 -34.96 9.93 1.12
C LYS A 106 -34.53 8.92 0.06
N VAL A 107 -35.34 8.71 -0.98
CA VAL A 107 -35.02 7.76 -2.07
C VAL A 107 -33.72 8.15 -2.78
N ILE A 108 -33.52 9.45 -3.05
CA ILE A 108 -32.31 9.93 -3.72
C ILE A 108 -31.07 9.75 -2.81
N PHE A 109 -31.18 10.04 -1.51
CA PHE A 109 -30.10 9.79 -0.55
C PHE A 109 -29.73 8.30 -0.45
N TYR A 110 -30.71 7.40 -0.41
CA TYR A 110 -30.44 5.96 -0.39
C TYR A 110 -29.72 5.49 -1.66
N ARG A 111 -30.08 6.01 -2.84
CA ARG A 111 -29.36 5.74 -4.09
C ARG A 111 -27.92 6.24 -4.04
N HIS A 112 -27.69 7.43 -3.49
CA HIS A 112 -26.34 7.97 -3.30
C HIS A 112 -25.49 7.11 -2.36
N PHE A 113 -26.06 6.66 -1.24
CA PHE A 113 -25.39 5.73 -0.33
C PHE A 113 -25.13 4.37 -0.96
N ALA A 114 -26.03 3.87 -1.80
CA ALA A 114 -25.82 2.66 -2.58
C ALA A 114 -24.64 2.82 -3.56
N TRP A 115 -24.53 3.97 -4.24
CA TRP A 115 -23.37 4.26 -5.09
C TRP A 115 -22.05 4.32 -4.31
N LEU A 116 -22.02 5.00 -3.17
CA LEU A 116 -20.83 5.03 -2.30
C LEU A 116 -20.42 3.63 -1.82
N THR A 117 -21.41 2.78 -1.55
CA THR A 117 -21.19 1.39 -1.15
C THR A 117 -20.63 0.58 -2.31
N ALA A 118 -21.20 0.71 -3.52
CA ALA A 118 -20.71 0.05 -4.72
C ALA A 118 -19.28 0.48 -5.06
N LEU A 119 -18.99 1.78 -5.01
CA LEU A 119 -17.64 2.33 -5.21
C LEU A 119 -16.63 1.73 -4.23
N ARG A 120 -17.00 1.60 -2.96
CA ARG A 120 -16.13 0.97 -1.94
C ARG A 120 -15.81 -0.48 -2.28
N PHE A 121 -16.75 -1.24 -2.82
CA PHE A 121 -16.52 -2.63 -3.23
C PHE A 121 -15.65 -2.71 -4.48
N GLN A 122 -15.94 -1.89 -5.50
CA GLN A 122 -15.17 -1.83 -6.74
C GLN A 122 -13.69 -1.49 -6.51
N LEU A 123 -13.40 -0.59 -5.57
CA LEU A 123 -12.03 -0.21 -5.20
C LEU A 123 -11.30 -1.25 -4.34
N ARG A 124 -11.98 -2.31 -3.90
CA ARG A 124 -11.41 -3.43 -3.14
C ARG A 124 -11.28 -4.70 -3.96
N GLU A 125 -11.67 -4.66 -5.23
CA GLU A 125 -11.45 -5.79 -6.12
C GLU A 125 -9.95 -6.04 -6.26
N PRO A 126 -9.48 -7.29 -6.09
CA PRO A 126 -8.08 -7.61 -6.26
C PRO A 126 -7.66 -7.32 -7.71
N ARG A 127 -6.49 -6.72 -7.88
CA ARG A 127 -5.93 -6.41 -9.20
C ARG A 127 -4.64 -7.18 -9.42
N ALA A 128 -4.38 -7.57 -10.66
CA ALA A 128 -3.20 -8.38 -11.01
C ALA A 128 -1.84 -7.73 -10.69
N TRP A 129 -1.81 -6.40 -10.51
CA TRP A 129 -0.60 -5.65 -10.12
C TRP A 129 -0.43 -5.50 -8.60
N GLU A 130 -1.33 -6.07 -7.80
CA GLU A 130 -1.20 -6.07 -6.35
C GLU A 130 -0.32 -7.23 -5.89
N ASN A 131 0.56 -6.97 -4.92
CA ASN A 131 1.47 -7.99 -4.40
C ASN A 131 0.82 -8.90 -3.35
N MET A 132 -0.52 -9.00 -3.31
CA MET A 132 -1.21 -9.79 -2.27
C MET A 132 -0.99 -11.30 -2.44
N ASP A 133 -0.67 -11.76 -3.65
CA ASP A 133 -0.39 -13.16 -3.96
C ASP A 133 1.02 -13.62 -3.53
N ASP A 134 1.87 -12.71 -3.04
CA ASP A 134 3.18 -13.07 -2.51
C ASP A 134 3.01 -14.00 -1.30
N PRO A 135 3.71 -15.15 -1.24
CA PRO A 135 3.62 -16.08 -0.12
C PRO A 135 3.81 -15.43 1.26
N ARG A 136 4.62 -14.37 1.35
CA ARG A 136 4.84 -13.59 2.59
C ARG A 136 3.57 -12.83 3.01
N ASN A 137 2.87 -12.26 2.04
CA ASN A 137 1.66 -11.46 2.24
C ASN A 137 0.44 -12.35 2.50
N VAL A 138 0.37 -13.52 1.86
CA VAL A 138 -0.64 -14.55 2.14
C VAL A 138 -0.45 -15.15 3.54
N GLU A 139 0.79 -15.42 3.95
CA GLU A 139 1.07 -15.88 5.32
C GLU A 139 0.67 -14.82 6.35
N TYR A 140 0.96 -13.55 6.07
CA TYR A 140 0.56 -12.45 6.93
C TYR A 140 -0.96 -12.28 7.00
N SER A 141 -1.70 -12.33 5.88
CA SER A 141 -3.15 -12.15 5.89
C SER A 141 -3.88 -13.21 6.70
N ARG A 142 -3.42 -14.46 6.66
CA ARG A 142 -3.99 -15.59 7.44
C ARG A 142 -3.95 -15.38 8.95
N ASN A 143 -2.96 -14.66 9.47
CA ASN A 143 -2.81 -14.42 10.92
C ASN A 143 -3.71 -13.29 11.44
N TYR A 144 -4.39 -12.56 10.55
CA TYR A 144 -5.17 -11.36 10.88
C TYR A 144 -6.65 -11.45 10.47
N HIS A 145 -7.10 -12.63 10.05
CA HIS A 145 -8.51 -12.95 9.82
C HIS A 145 -9.23 -13.35 11.11
#